data_AF-A0A2N9FS90-F1
#
_entry.id   AF-A0A2N9FS90-F1
#
_cell.length_a   1.000
_cell.length_b   1.000
_cell.length_c   1.000
_cell.angle_alpha   90.00
_cell.angle_beta   90.00
_cell.angle_gamma   90.00
#
_symmetry.space_group_name_H-M   'P 1'
#
loop_
_entity.id
_entity.type
_entity.pdbx_description
1 polymer ?
#
loop_
_entity_poly.entity_id
_entity_poly.type
_entity_poly.pdbx_seq_one_letter_code
_entity_poly.pdbx_strand_id
1 'polypeptide(L)'
;MWANYKAMTKCLSGFFLYLDHHFVGRRNIPSLNDLAILCFRNLVFSKLYGSFREAAFSLINQERNGKQVQQDLLKNVLNFFMEIGDGKIDCYEMFEQSMLEDAASYYSQLASELLCCMSYTDYIQKVVWLLIQEKERAGQYLKQASLEKLLEIVKWKLMGETAQVLIEKQKAESRDTTTYQDLLSKYADMSLGEGSSMSLSKQWPKQQ
;
A
#
# COMPACT_ATOMS: atom_id res chain seq x y z
N MET A 1 -7.20 24.11 12.77
CA MET A 1 -7.22 25.35 11.94
C MET A 1 -8.46 25.42 11.06
N TRP A 2 -8.66 24.48 10.14
CA TRP A 2 -9.80 24.47 9.22
C TRP A 2 -11.18 24.47 9.91
N ALA A 3 -11.38 23.63 10.93
CA ALA A 3 -12.63 23.61 11.70
C ALA A 3 -12.98 24.99 12.32
N ASN A 4 -11.99 25.66 12.91
CA ASN A 4 -12.17 27.01 13.47
C ASN A 4 -12.50 28.02 12.38
N TYR A 5 -11.83 27.93 11.22
CA TYR A 5 -12.12 28.78 10.08
C TYR A 5 -13.56 28.60 9.59
N LYS A 6 -14.02 27.35 9.41
CA LYS A 6 -15.42 27.05 9.05
C LYS A 6 -16.41 27.60 10.08
N ALA A 7 -16.12 27.47 11.38
CA ALA A 7 -16.98 28.00 12.42
C ALA A 7 -17.09 29.53 12.35
N MET A 8 -15.97 30.22 12.16
CA MET A 8 -15.94 31.67 11.97
C MET A 8 -16.67 32.09 10.70
N THR A 9 -16.43 31.42 9.57
CA THR A 9 -17.12 31.69 8.30
C THR A 9 -18.63 31.50 8.44
N LYS A 10 -19.09 30.43 9.09
CA LYS A 10 -20.51 30.19 9.33
C LYS A 10 -21.15 31.30 10.18
N CYS A 11 -20.44 31.75 11.21
CA CYS A 11 -20.88 32.88 12.03
C CYS A 11 -20.98 34.16 11.20
N LEU A 12 -19.96 34.45 10.39
CA LEU A 12 -19.91 35.62 9.50
C LEU A 12 -21.03 35.59 8.45
N SER A 13 -21.28 34.45 7.81
CA SER A 13 -22.41 34.24 6.90
C SER A 13 -23.76 34.45 7.57
N GLY A 14 -23.88 34.12 8.86
CA GLY A 14 -25.07 34.44 9.65
C GLY A 14 -25.32 35.94 9.79
N PHE A 15 -24.27 36.74 10.06
CA PHE A 15 -24.40 38.20 10.12
C PHE A 15 -24.76 38.83 8.77
N PHE A 16 -24.23 38.29 7.68
CA PHE A 16 -24.45 38.81 6.33
C PHE A 16 -25.56 38.07 5.56
N LEU A 17 -26.43 37.32 6.23
CA LEU A 17 -27.45 36.49 5.61
C LEU A 17 -28.35 37.29 4.64
N TYR A 18 -28.67 38.54 4.99
CA TYR A 18 -29.46 39.42 4.12
C TYR A 18 -28.75 39.71 2.78
N LEU A 19 -27.45 39.98 2.83
CA LEU A 19 -26.65 40.21 1.62
C LEU A 19 -26.52 38.93 0.80
N ASP A 20 -26.26 37.81 1.47
CA ASP A 20 -26.10 36.50 0.84
C ASP A 20 -27.40 36.05 0.15
N HIS A 21 -28.58 36.31 0.74
CA HIS A 21 -29.85 35.93 0.14
C HIS A 21 -30.30 36.85 -1.01
N HIS A 22 -30.12 38.17 -0.87
CA HIS A 22 -30.70 39.13 -1.81
C HIS A 22 -29.74 39.61 -2.92
N PHE A 23 -28.42 39.58 -2.70
CA PHE A 23 -27.46 40.10 -3.68
C PHE A 23 -26.78 39.00 -4.49
N VAL A 24 -26.48 37.83 -3.89
CA VAL A 24 -25.84 36.69 -4.57
C VAL A 24 -26.75 36.14 -5.67
N GLY A 25 -28.02 35.85 -5.34
CA GLY A 25 -28.99 35.28 -6.28
C GLY A 25 -29.35 36.21 -7.45
N ARG A 26 -29.28 37.54 -7.27
CA ARG A 26 -29.60 38.51 -8.32
C ARG A 26 -28.42 38.86 -9.24
N ARG A 27 -27.18 38.65 -8.78
CA ARG A 27 -25.97 39.06 -9.52
C ARG A 27 -25.06 37.89 -9.94
N ASN A 28 -25.43 36.65 -9.63
CA ASN A 28 -24.65 35.45 -9.95
C ASN A 28 -23.20 35.52 -9.41
N ILE A 29 -23.04 36.06 -8.20
CA ILE A 29 -21.75 36.19 -7.50
C ILE A 29 -21.60 34.98 -6.56
N PRO A 30 -20.38 34.48 -6.25
CA PRO A 30 -20.20 33.43 -5.26
C PRO A 30 -20.73 33.84 -3.88
N SER A 31 -21.24 32.88 -3.10
CA SER A 31 -21.69 33.15 -1.73
C SER A 31 -20.53 33.55 -0.84
N LEU A 32 -20.82 34.16 0.32
CA LEU A 32 -19.76 34.49 1.29
C LEU A 32 -18.99 33.24 1.74
N ASN A 33 -19.68 32.11 1.85
CA ASN A 33 -19.04 30.85 2.21
C ASN A 33 -18.07 30.37 1.12
N ASP A 34 -18.48 30.44 -0.15
CA ASP A 34 -17.62 30.07 -1.28
C ASP A 34 -16.38 30.98 -1.35
N LEU A 35 -16.56 32.29 -1.13
CA LEU A 35 -15.45 33.25 -1.07
C LEU A 35 -14.49 32.94 0.09
N ALA A 36 -15.00 32.56 1.25
CA ALA A 36 -14.17 32.20 2.39
C ALA A 36 -13.34 30.94 2.09
N ILE A 37 -13.94 29.91 1.49
CA ILE A 37 -13.22 28.70 1.06
C ILE A 37 -12.12 29.07 0.05
N LEU A 38 -12.44 29.90 -0.95
CA LEU A 38 -11.47 30.38 -1.94
C LEU A 38 -10.32 31.16 -1.30
N CYS A 39 -10.61 32.05 -0.34
CA CYS A 39 -9.61 32.81 0.39
C CYS A 39 -8.69 31.90 1.20
N PHE A 40 -9.25 30.95 1.96
CA PHE A 40 -8.46 30.00 2.74
C PHE A 40 -7.56 29.17 1.82
N ARG A 41 -8.11 28.70 0.69
CA ARG A 41 -7.35 27.94 -0.30
C ARG A 41 -6.16 28.73 -0.83
N ASN A 42 -6.40 29.93 -1.33
CA ASN A 42 -5.39 30.72 -2.03
C ASN A 42 -4.32 31.27 -1.09
N LEU A 43 -4.68 31.62 0.14
CA LEU A 43 -3.77 32.29 1.08
C LEU A 43 -3.05 31.34 2.04
N VAL A 44 -3.70 30.23 2.42
CA VAL A 44 -3.19 29.29 3.43
C VAL A 44 -2.86 27.94 2.81
N PHE A 45 -3.84 27.31 2.17
CA PHE A 45 -3.68 25.94 1.66
C PHE A 45 -2.59 25.82 0.60
N SER A 46 -2.56 26.74 -0.38
CA SER A 46 -1.57 26.76 -1.46
C SER A 46 -0.12 26.72 -0.96
N LYS A 47 0.17 27.36 0.18
CA LYS A 47 1.49 27.42 0.80
C LYS A 47 1.80 26.19 1.66
N LEU A 48 0.78 25.58 2.25
CA LEU A 48 0.93 24.45 3.18
C LEU A 48 0.73 23.08 2.51
N TYR A 49 0.19 23.04 1.29
CA TYR A 49 -0.17 21.80 0.62
C TYR A 49 1.02 20.84 0.49
N GLY A 50 2.18 21.34 0.07
CA GLY A 50 3.40 20.54 0.00
C GLY A 50 3.74 19.91 1.36
N SER A 51 3.76 20.70 2.43
CA SER A 51 4.02 20.18 3.78
C SER A 51 2.99 19.17 4.26
N PHE A 52 1.69 19.37 3.95
CA PHE A 52 0.65 18.41 4.29
C PHE A 52 0.80 17.10 3.51
N ARG A 53 1.13 17.19 2.22
CA ARG A 53 1.38 16.02 1.37
C ARG A 53 2.55 15.21 1.89
N GLU A 54 3.70 15.84 2.12
CA GLU A 54 4.90 15.16 2.62
C GLU A 54 4.68 14.53 4.01
N ALA A 55 3.97 15.24 4.90
CA ALA A 55 3.62 14.69 6.20
C ALA A 55 2.70 13.46 6.06
N ALA A 56 1.70 13.51 5.18
CA ALA A 56 0.81 12.38 4.91
C ALA A 56 1.57 11.18 4.34
N PHE A 57 2.49 11.39 3.38
CA PHE A 57 3.33 10.31 2.84
C PHE A 57 4.27 9.72 3.89
N SER A 58 4.88 10.56 4.73
CA SER A 58 5.69 10.09 5.84
C SER A 58 4.89 9.19 6.78
N LEU A 59 3.65 9.58 7.13
CA LEU A 59 2.76 8.77 7.97
C LEU A 59 2.41 7.42 7.32
N ILE A 60 2.03 7.42 6.04
CA ILE A 60 1.72 6.20 5.28
C ILE A 60 2.94 5.27 5.23
N ASN A 61 4.12 5.80 4.94
CA ASN A 61 5.34 5.00 4.84
C ASN A 61 5.82 4.50 6.21
N GLN A 62 5.59 5.26 7.28
CA GLN A 62 5.83 4.77 8.65
C GLN A 62 4.90 3.59 8.99
N GLU A 63 3.62 3.68 8.63
CA GLU A 63 2.66 2.62 8.84
C GLU A 63 2.97 1.36 8.00
N ARG A 64 3.43 1.54 6.75
CA ARG A 64 3.96 0.45 5.89
C ARG A 64 5.13 -0.30 6.53
N ASN A 65 5.97 0.42 7.26
CA ASN A 65 7.10 -0.13 8.01
C ASN A 65 6.73 -0.66 9.41
N GLY A 66 5.43 -0.79 9.71
CA GLY A 66 4.94 -1.38 10.96
C GLY A 66 4.92 -0.45 12.16
N LYS A 67 5.12 0.87 11.98
CA LYS A 67 4.94 1.84 13.06
C LYS A 67 3.45 2.10 13.27
N GLN A 68 3.05 2.23 14.54
CA GLN A 68 1.69 2.61 14.86
C GLN A 68 1.47 4.10 14.54
N VAL A 69 0.45 4.39 13.73
CA VAL A 69 0.10 5.74 13.28
C VAL A 69 -1.35 6.05 13.64
N GLN A 70 -1.64 7.31 13.94
CA GLN A 70 -3.00 7.79 14.14
C GLN A 70 -3.72 7.92 12.78
N GLN A 71 -4.44 6.87 12.37
CA GLN A 71 -5.16 6.82 11.09
C GLN A 71 -6.23 7.92 10.96
N ASP A 72 -6.82 8.37 12.08
CA ASP A 72 -7.76 9.49 12.10
C ASP A 72 -7.13 10.80 11.59
N LEU A 73 -5.83 11.00 11.83
CA LEU A 73 -5.13 12.18 11.33
C LEU A 73 -5.07 12.18 9.81
N LEU A 74 -4.72 11.04 9.20
CA LEU A 74 -4.73 10.87 7.75
C LEU A 74 -6.13 11.09 7.19
N LYS A 75 -7.14 10.44 7.78
CA LYS A 75 -8.53 10.60 7.37
C LYS A 75 -8.99 12.06 7.41
N ASN A 76 -8.63 12.80 8.46
CA ASN A 76 -8.97 14.22 8.59
C ASN A 76 -8.25 15.09 7.54
N VAL A 77 -6.99 14.80 7.23
CA VAL A 77 -6.24 15.52 6.18
C VAL A 77 -6.84 15.26 4.80
N LEU A 78 -7.21 14.01 4.50
CA LEU A 78 -7.83 13.65 3.22
C LEU A 78 -9.23 14.26 3.08
N ASN A 79 -10.03 14.24 4.15
CA ASN A 79 -11.32 14.93 4.19
C ASN A 79 -11.15 16.42 3.94
N PHE A 80 -10.12 17.03 4.52
CA PHE A 80 -9.80 18.43 4.27
C PHE A 80 -9.44 18.69 2.80
N PHE A 81 -8.66 17.83 2.14
CA PHE A 81 -8.36 17.96 0.70
C PHE A 81 -9.61 17.84 -0.18
N MET A 82 -10.58 17.02 0.22
CA MET A 82 -11.87 16.95 -0.48
C MET A 82 -12.69 18.24 -0.29
N GLU A 83 -12.76 18.73 0.95
CA GLU A 83 -13.59 19.90 1.29
C GLU A 83 -13.05 21.21 0.69
N ILE A 84 -11.72 21.34 0.51
CA ILE A 84 -11.11 22.54 -0.07
C ILE A 84 -11.22 22.57 -1.61
N GLY A 85 -11.54 21.43 -2.24
CA GLY A 85 -11.78 21.35 -3.68
C GLY A 85 -13.07 22.07 -4.06
N ASP A 86 -13.04 22.89 -5.11
CA ASP A 86 -14.19 23.67 -5.61
C ASP A 86 -14.73 23.15 -6.95
N GLY A 87 -14.46 21.89 -7.29
CA GLY A 87 -14.79 21.27 -8.58
C GLY A 87 -13.95 21.75 -9.77
N LYS A 88 -13.13 22.81 -9.62
CA LYS A 88 -12.18 23.27 -10.65
C LYS A 88 -10.76 22.75 -10.40
N ILE A 89 -10.36 22.66 -9.14
CA ILE A 89 -9.09 22.09 -8.71
C ILE A 89 -9.40 21.01 -7.69
N ASP A 90 -9.30 19.75 -8.09
CA ASP A 90 -9.44 18.62 -7.19
C ASP A 90 -8.11 18.36 -6.46
N CYS A 91 -8.02 18.93 -5.26
CA CYS A 91 -6.84 18.81 -4.41
C CYS A 91 -6.62 17.37 -3.92
N TYR A 92 -7.71 16.60 -3.83
CA TYR A 92 -7.65 15.19 -3.50
C TYR A 92 -7.12 14.39 -4.69
N GLU A 93 -7.54 14.67 -5.93
CA GLU A 93 -6.98 14.00 -7.13
C GLU A 93 -5.48 14.26 -7.30
N MET A 94 -5.01 15.50 -7.08
CA MET A 94 -3.57 15.79 -7.10
C MET A 94 -2.81 14.98 -6.04
N PHE A 95 -3.38 14.86 -4.84
CA PHE A 95 -2.80 14.04 -3.78
C PHE A 95 -2.82 12.56 -4.16
N GLU A 96 -3.95 12.07 -4.69
CA GLU A 96 -4.12 10.68 -5.13
C GLU A 96 -3.06 10.32 -6.17
N GLN A 97 -2.86 11.14 -7.20
CA GLN A 97 -1.83 10.90 -8.23
C GLN A 97 -0.44 10.77 -7.62
N SER A 98 -0.02 11.75 -6.80
CA SER A 98 1.29 11.69 -6.13
C SER A 98 1.42 10.50 -5.17
N MET A 99 0.33 10.12 -4.48
CA MET A 99 0.32 8.97 -3.57
C MET A 99 0.50 7.65 -4.33
N LEU A 100 -0.16 7.52 -5.48
CA LEU A 100 -0.04 6.34 -6.35
C LEU A 100 1.37 6.22 -6.94
N GLU A 101 2.01 7.33 -7.30
CA GLU A 101 3.41 7.37 -7.76
C GLU A 101 4.40 6.99 -6.64
N ASP A 102 4.21 7.52 -5.43
CA ASP A 102 5.01 7.15 -4.24
C ASP A 102 4.85 5.65 -3.92
N ALA A 103 3.62 5.14 -3.91
CA ALA A 103 3.34 3.73 -3.71
C ALA A 103 3.99 2.85 -4.79
N ALA A 104 3.91 3.26 -6.06
CA ALA A 104 4.53 2.53 -7.16
C ALA A 104 6.04 2.42 -6.98
N SER A 105 6.69 3.49 -6.53
CA SER A 105 8.13 3.54 -6.25
C SER A 105 8.50 2.65 -5.05
N TYR A 106 7.75 2.78 -3.96
CA TYR A 106 7.92 1.97 -2.75
C TYR A 106 7.83 0.47 -3.04
N TYR A 107 6.77 0.03 -3.74
CA TYR A 107 6.57 -1.39 -4.03
C TYR A 107 7.52 -1.94 -5.09
N SER A 108 8.01 -1.12 -6.02
CA SER A 108 9.04 -1.52 -6.98
C SER A 108 10.38 -1.79 -6.27
N GLN A 109 10.77 -0.92 -5.34
CA GLN A 109 11.96 -1.15 -4.51
C GLN A 109 11.80 -2.39 -3.63
N LEU A 110 10.66 -2.50 -2.92
CA LEU A 110 10.38 -3.65 -2.05
C LEU A 110 10.38 -4.97 -2.84
N ALA A 111 9.79 -5.00 -4.04
CA ALA A 111 9.80 -6.17 -4.90
C ALA A 111 11.24 -6.62 -5.23
N SER A 112 12.09 -5.67 -5.60
CA SER A 112 13.50 -5.94 -5.95
C SER A 112 14.27 -6.51 -4.76
N GLU A 113 14.06 -5.96 -3.57
CA GLU A 113 14.68 -6.44 -2.32
C GLU A 113 14.22 -7.86 -1.98
N LEU A 114 12.92 -8.13 -2.01
CA LEU A 114 12.35 -9.44 -1.70
C LEU A 114 12.74 -10.51 -2.75
N LEU A 115 12.77 -10.13 -4.03
CA LEU A 115 13.21 -11.03 -5.10
C LEU A 115 14.69 -11.38 -5.00
N CYS A 116 15.53 -10.59 -4.34
CA CYS A 116 16.93 -10.96 -4.18
C CYS A 116 17.10 -12.12 -3.19
N CYS A 117 16.26 -12.20 -2.16
CA CYS A 117 16.50 -13.06 -1.00
C CYS A 117 15.46 -14.16 -0.75
N MET A 118 14.31 -14.14 -1.42
CA MET A 118 13.22 -15.11 -1.17
C MET A 118 13.10 -16.17 -2.26
N SER A 119 12.64 -17.37 -1.87
CA SER A 119 12.12 -18.37 -2.81
C SER A 119 10.85 -17.84 -3.53
N TYR A 120 10.50 -18.40 -4.68
CA TYR A 120 9.25 -18.15 -5.38
C TYR A 120 8.06 -18.40 -4.46
N THR A 121 8.01 -19.55 -3.77
CA THR A 121 6.88 -19.87 -2.90
C THR A 121 6.72 -18.86 -1.76
N ASP A 122 7.81 -18.51 -1.08
CA ASP A 122 7.77 -17.54 0.03
C ASP A 122 7.45 -16.13 -0.47
N TYR A 123 7.96 -15.77 -1.66
CA TYR A 123 7.66 -14.48 -2.29
C TYR A 123 6.16 -14.34 -2.59
N ILE A 124 5.53 -15.35 -3.20
CA ILE A 124 4.09 -15.30 -3.51
C ILE A 124 3.26 -15.19 -2.23
N GLN A 125 3.60 -15.95 -1.18
CA GLN A 125 2.93 -15.82 0.12
C GLN A 125 3.09 -14.40 0.70
N LYS A 126 4.29 -13.83 0.59
CA LYS A 126 4.57 -12.47 1.05
C LYS A 126 3.78 -11.42 0.27
N VAL A 127 3.65 -11.57 -1.05
CA VAL A 127 2.85 -10.67 -1.89
C VAL A 127 1.38 -10.69 -1.50
N VAL A 128 0.79 -11.88 -1.29
CA VAL A 128 -0.60 -12.00 -0.83
C VAL A 128 -0.79 -11.29 0.51
N TRP A 129 0.13 -11.51 1.45
CA TRP A 129 0.11 -10.84 2.75
C TRP A 129 0.20 -9.30 2.61
N LEU A 130 1.11 -8.80 1.77
CA LEU A 130 1.27 -7.35 1.52
C LEU A 130 0.00 -6.72 0.91
N LEU A 131 -0.67 -7.41 0.00
CA LEU A 131 -1.92 -6.93 -0.60
C LEU A 131 -3.07 -6.85 0.41
N ILE A 132 -3.19 -7.85 1.29
CA ILE A 132 -4.19 -7.84 2.37
C ILE A 132 -3.90 -6.68 3.32
N GLN A 133 -2.64 -6.52 3.74
CA GLN A 133 -2.25 -5.45 4.65
C GLN A 133 -2.44 -4.06 4.05
N GLU A 134 -2.09 -3.85 2.78
CA GLU A 134 -2.32 -2.55 2.13
C GLU A 134 -3.81 -2.25 1.99
N LYS A 135 -4.64 -3.27 1.68
CA LYS A 135 -6.09 -3.12 1.63
C LYS A 135 -6.68 -2.70 2.98
N GLU A 136 -6.28 -3.40 4.05
CA GLU A 136 -6.77 -3.13 5.40
C GLU A 136 -6.37 -1.75 5.90
N ARG A 137 -5.10 -1.37 5.72
CA ARG A 137 -4.55 -0.06 6.08
C ARG A 137 -5.22 1.06 5.30
N ALA A 138 -5.13 1.01 3.98
CA ALA A 138 -5.57 2.10 3.12
C ALA A 138 -7.10 2.25 3.15
N GLY A 139 -7.83 1.16 3.39
CA GLY A 139 -9.29 1.17 3.57
C GLY A 139 -9.78 1.96 4.79
N GLN A 140 -8.92 2.26 5.77
CA GLN A 140 -9.32 3.06 6.95
C GLN A 140 -9.48 4.55 6.63
N TYR A 141 -8.78 5.06 5.61
CA TYR A 141 -8.70 6.50 5.33
C TYR A 141 -8.86 6.90 3.85
N LEU A 142 -8.65 6.02 2.87
CA LEU A 142 -8.85 6.34 1.45
C LEU A 142 -10.30 6.14 1.00
N LYS A 143 -10.69 6.85 -0.07
CA LYS A 143 -11.91 6.53 -0.82
C LYS A 143 -11.79 5.15 -1.48
N GLN A 144 -12.92 4.47 -1.65
CA GLN A 144 -12.99 3.17 -2.31
C GLN A 144 -12.34 3.16 -3.72
N ALA A 145 -12.61 4.17 -4.55
CA ALA A 145 -12.02 4.26 -5.88
C ALA A 145 -10.48 4.42 -5.85
N SER A 146 -9.96 5.20 -4.89
CA SER A 146 -8.51 5.38 -4.70
C SER A 146 -7.85 4.12 -4.18
N LEU A 147 -8.53 3.40 -3.29
CA LEU A 147 -8.09 2.12 -2.76
C LEU A 147 -7.96 1.09 -3.90
N GLU A 148 -8.92 1.01 -4.80
CA GLU A 148 -8.89 0.09 -5.94
C GLU A 148 -7.70 0.37 -6.86
N LYS A 149 -7.49 1.65 -7.23
CA LYS A 149 -6.31 2.07 -8.02
C LYS A 149 -5.00 1.73 -7.32
N LEU A 150 -4.90 1.99 -6.01
CA LEU A 150 -3.72 1.67 -5.22
C LEU A 150 -3.42 0.17 -5.27
N LEU A 151 -4.42 -0.67 -4.99
CA LEU A 151 -4.26 -2.13 -5.00
C LEU A 151 -3.86 -2.66 -6.38
N GLU A 152 -4.39 -2.08 -7.45
CA GLU A 152 -3.99 -2.42 -8.81
C GLU A 152 -2.50 -2.10 -9.06
N ILE A 153 -2.02 -0.93 -8.63
CA ILE A 153 -0.60 -0.57 -8.72
C ILE A 153 0.26 -1.51 -7.89
N VAL A 154 -0.12 -1.78 -6.64
CA VAL A 154 0.65 -2.70 -5.78
C VAL A 154 0.73 -4.08 -6.43
N LYS A 155 -0.40 -4.59 -6.95
CA LYS A 155 -0.48 -5.87 -7.64
C LYS A 155 0.43 -5.88 -8.88
N TRP A 156 0.37 -4.83 -9.70
CA TRP A 156 1.18 -4.70 -10.90
C TRP A 156 2.67 -4.64 -10.58
N LYS A 157 3.08 -3.84 -9.59
CA LYS A 157 4.48 -3.72 -9.17
C LYS A 157 5.04 -5.01 -8.58
N LEU A 158 4.25 -5.73 -7.77
CA LEU A 158 4.72 -6.94 -7.11
C LEU A 158 4.68 -8.19 -8.00
N MET A 159 3.79 -8.26 -9.00
CA MET A 159 3.60 -9.46 -9.83
C MET A 159 3.69 -9.23 -11.33
N GLY A 160 3.17 -8.11 -11.83
CA GLY A 160 3.15 -7.81 -13.27
C GLY A 160 4.54 -7.49 -13.80
N GLU A 161 5.20 -6.50 -13.19
CA GLU A 161 6.55 -6.06 -13.58
C GLU A 161 7.61 -7.13 -13.30
N THR A 162 7.39 -7.98 -12.30
CA THR A 162 8.31 -9.04 -11.87
C THR A 162 8.02 -10.41 -12.50
N ALA A 163 7.03 -10.50 -13.40
CA ALA A 163 6.51 -11.77 -13.90
C ALA A 163 7.58 -12.68 -14.50
N GLN A 164 8.49 -12.13 -15.31
CA GLN A 164 9.56 -12.91 -15.94
C GLN A 164 10.50 -13.53 -14.91
N VAL A 165 10.94 -12.74 -13.92
CA VAL A 165 11.81 -13.19 -12.83
C VAL A 165 11.12 -14.30 -12.02
N LEU A 166 9.82 -14.15 -11.76
CA LEU A 166 9.05 -15.16 -11.03
C LEU A 166 8.95 -16.49 -11.78
N ILE A 167 8.74 -16.45 -13.10
CA ILE A 167 8.71 -17.65 -13.95
C ILE A 167 10.06 -18.38 -13.93
N GLU A 168 11.16 -17.65 -13.99
CA GLU A 168 12.50 -18.23 -13.93
C GLU A 168 12.78 -18.89 -12.58
N LYS A 169 12.45 -18.21 -11.48
CA LYS A 169 12.58 -18.78 -10.13
C LYS A 169 11.75 -20.03 -9.91
N GLN A 170 10.50 -20.03 -10.36
CA GLN A 170 9.63 -21.20 -10.26
C GLN A 170 10.21 -22.42 -11.01
N LYS A 171 10.81 -22.19 -12.18
CA LYS A 171 11.48 -23.24 -12.96
C LYS A 171 12.73 -23.77 -12.25
N ALA A 172 13.51 -22.90 -11.59
CA ALA A 172 14.67 -23.33 -10.81
C ALA A 172 14.25 -24.23 -9.64
N GLU A 173 13.28 -23.82 -8.84
CA GLU A 173 12.81 -24.59 -7.67
C GLU A 173 12.22 -25.96 -8.04
N SER A 174 11.46 -26.03 -9.13
CA SER A 174 10.89 -27.30 -9.59
C SER A 174 11.96 -28.28 -10.10
N ARG A 175 13.04 -27.77 -10.73
CA ARG A 175 14.19 -28.59 -11.12
C ARG A 175 14.92 -29.14 -9.90
N ASP A 176 15.21 -28.30 -8.91
CA ASP A 176 15.90 -28.70 -7.69
C ASP A 176 15.14 -29.80 -6.93
N THR A 177 13.81 -29.65 -6.84
CA THR A 177 12.93 -30.66 -6.22
C THR A 177 12.97 -31.98 -6.99
N THR A 178 12.93 -31.93 -8.32
CA THR A 178 12.99 -33.13 -9.17
C THR A 178 14.34 -33.84 -9.04
N THR A 179 15.44 -33.08 -9.04
CA THR A 179 16.80 -33.62 -8.85
C THR A 179 16.95 -34.27 -7.47
N TYR A 180 16.41 -33.65 -6.41
CA TYR A 180 16.45 -34.23 -5.06
C TYR A 180 15.65 -35.54 -4.97
N GLN A 181 14.44 -35.60 -5.56
CA GLN A 181 13.63 -36.82 -5.59
C GLN A 181 14.31 -37.94 -6.39
N ASP A 182 14.96 -37.62 -7.51
CA ASP A 182 15.71 -38.57 -8.34
C ASP A 182 16.91 -39.16 -7.57
N LEU A 183 17.65 -38.32 -6.83
CA LEU A 183 18.74 -38.79 -5.95
C LEU A 183 18.25 -39.72 -4.84
N LEU A 184 17.11 -39.39 -4.21
CA LEU A 184 16.51 -40.24 -3.17
C LEU A 184 16.05 -41.59 -3.75
N SER A 185 15.44 -41.61 -4.93
CA SER A 185 15.02 -42.85 -5.61
C SER A 185 16.24 -43.73 -5.92
N LYS A 186 17.29 -43.14 -6.51
CA LYS A 186 18.53 -43.85 -6.84
C LYS A 186 19.20 -44.47 -5.61
N TYR A 187 19.18 -43.77 -4.47
CA TYR A 187 19.73 -44.30 -3.22
C TYR A 187 18.85 -45.40 -2.61
N ALA A 188 17.53 -45.25 -2.66
CA ALA A 188 16.59 -46.28 -2.22
C ALA A 188 16.79 -47.59 -3.01
N ASP A 189 16.97 -47.49 -4.33
CA ASP A 189 17.22 -48.63 -5.21
C ASP A 189 18.55 -49.32 -4.93
N MET A 190 19.60 -48.57 -4.55
CA MET A 190 20.89 -49.13 -4.15
C MET A 190 20.84 -49.84 -2.78
N SER A 191 20.00 -49.39 -1.85
CA SER A 191 19.86 -50.01 -0.52
C SER A 191 19.14 -51.37 -0.54
N LEU A 192 18.44 -51.68 -1.63
CA LEU A 192 17.72 -52.95 -1.83
C LEU A 192 18.52 -53.97 -2.67
N GLY A 193 19.72 -53.62 -3.15
CA GLY A 193 20.54 -54.42 -4.07
C GLY A 193 21.60 -55.34 -3.45
N GLU A 194 21.92 -55.22 -2.15
CA GLU A 194 22.86 -56.12 -1.47
C GLU A 194 22.16 -56.97 -0.41
N GLY A 195 21.47 -58.00 -0.91
CA GLY A 195 20.81 -59.01 -0.09
C GLY A 195 20.77 -60.37 -0.79
N SER A 196 21.89 -60.81 -1.36
CA SER A 196 22.02 -62.22 -1.74
C SER A 196 23.40 -62.79 -1.40
N SER A 197 23.35 -63.64 -0.36
CA SER A 197 24.31 -64.68 0.03
C SER A 197 25.71 -64.26 0.47
N MET A 198 25.89 -64.13 1.78
CA MET A 198 26.97 -64.84 2.46
C MET A 198 26.55 -65.19 3.89
N SER A 199 26.24 -66.46 4.10
CA SER A 199 26.31 -67.11 5.40
C SER A 199 27.71 -66.98 5.97
N LEU A 200 27.87 -66.37 7.14
CA LEU A 200 28.96 -66.68 8.06
C LEU A 200 28.57 -66.28 9.48
N SER A 201 28.37 -67.31 10.29
CA SER A 201 28.39 -67.28 11.75
C SER A 201 29.59 -66.51 12.28
N LYS A 202 29.37 -65.67 13.29
CA LYS A 202 30.29 -65.52 14.44
C LYS A 202 29.65 -64.71 15.58
N GLN A 203 29.79 -65.30 16.75
CA GLN A 203 29.41 -64.81 18.08
C GLN A 203 30.02 -63.44 18.41
N TRP A 204 29.33 -62.68 19.25
CA TRP A 204 29.98 -61.68 20.12
C TRP A 204 29.82 -62.07 21.60
N PRO A 205 30.89 -62.01 22.41
CA PRO A 205 30.82 -62.32 23.83
C PRO A 205 30.35 -61.12 24.66
N LYS A 206 29.71 -61.44 25.79
CA LYS A 206 29.40 -60.52 26.90
C LYS A 206 30.69 -60.06 27.58
N GLN A 207 30.77 -58.78 27.96
CA GLN A 207 31.50 -58.28 29.12
C GLN A 207 30.64 -57.13 29.69
N GLN A 208 30.01 -57.26 30.87
CA GLN A 208 30.55 -57.07 32.23
C GLN A 208 31.08 -55.67 32.50
#